data_AF-A0A929E1Y9-F1
#
_entry.id   AF-A0A929E1Y9-F1
#
_cell.length_a   1.000
_cell.length_b   1.000
_cell.length_c   1.000
_cell.angle_alpha   90.00
_cell.angle_beta   90.00
_cell.angle_gamma   90.00
#
_symmetry.space_group_name_H-M   'P 1'
#
loop_
_entity.id
_entity.type
_entity.pdbx_description
1 polymer ?
#
loop_
_entity_poly.entity_id
_entity_poly.type
_entity_poly.pdbx_seq_one_letter_code
_entity_poly.pdbx_strand_id
1 'polypeptide(L)'
;MSKFEFSTIGKSLPRKDVYEKATGAAQYADDLKLPRMLVGKIKRSPHAHARILSIDTKKAEALPGVKAVMIGPDASTLYGIMPQAPTESALALDKVRFVGEGVAAVAAIDEETALEALELINVEYETLPAYLTPEEALQDGAVPIHENKQGSNITYEGRQSFGDVDQALSNSACVLEKTISTQCINHAFMEPHSALAKFDSNGKLTLWSSSQIPHYLHRTLSLVLGIPMKKIRVILPTIGGGFGGKGEVASNELCASFLAQKSGRPVKITFERDEVFYTNKGRHPMHMQIKVGVDEAGILQAIDFDTLMDGGAYLGWGVVVMFYCAAMLHLPYKVQNVRFRGRRIYTNKPACGAMRGLGGMQPRFALETMLDEIALKIGMSPYELKRKNAVESGHITALNNLVRHSEYKKCLDNVAKRSGYLERHGTLPFGRGIGLAGAHYSSGTSYTLYLAYKPHSSAIIRVDTESGVSVYCGAADIGQGSDMVMGMIAAETLGIPYTDIHIYSGDTGTTPFDLGTFSSRVTVACGHAVEDAALAINQKLFGVVAVSLG
;
A
#
# COMPACT_ATOMS: atom_id res chain seq x y z
N MET A 1 -10.88 -9.67 27.82
CA MET A 1 -10.99 -8.19 27.80
C MET A 1 -10.73 -7.72 29.22
N SER A 2 -9.85 -6.75 29.40
CA SER A 2 -9.50 -6.26 30.74
C SER A 2 -10.74 -5.71 31.45
N LYS A 3 -10.78 -5.86 32.78
CA LYS A 3 -11.81 -5.30 33.67
C LYS A 3 -11.73 -3.75 33.81
N PHE A 4 -10.97 -3.08 32.94
CA PHE A 4 -10.74 -1.64 33.03
C PHE A 4 -11.67 -0.91 32.08
N GLU A 5 -12.51 -0.04 32.63
CA GLU A 5 -13.28 0.91 31.83
C GLU A 5 -12.38 2.09 31.52
N PHE A 6 -11.94 2.20 30.26
CA PHE A 6 -11.16 3.33 29.78
C PHE A 6 -12.04 4.59 29.65
N SER A 7 -11.44 5.75 29.93
CA SER A 7 -12.12 7.05 29.90
C SER A 7 -12.37 7.54 28.47
N THR A 8 -11.43 7.26 27.57
CA THR A 8 -11.36 7.70 26.18
C THR A 8 -11.36 6.51 25.22
N ILE A 9 -10.48 5.52 25.44
CA ILE A 9 -10.36 4.35 24.56
C ILE A 9 -11.66 3.54 24.51
N GLY A 10 -12.11 3.18 23.30
CA GLY A 10 -13.33 2.42 23.07
C GLY A 10 -14.63 3.23 23.16
N LYS A 11 -14.55 4.53 23.44
CA LYS A 11 -15.70 5.45 23.40
C LYS A 11 -15.93 5.99 21.98
N SER A 12 -17.18 6.30 21.65
CA SER A 12 -17.54 6.94 20.38
C SER A 12 -17.38 8.46 20.53
N LEU A 13 -16.26 8.99 20.04
CA LEU A 13 -15.94 10.42 20.05
C LEU A 13 -15.89 10.94 18.60
N PRO A 14 -16.26 12.21 18.34
CA PRO A 14 -16.07 12.80 17.03
C PRO A 14 -14.57 12.92 16.71
N ARG A 15 -14.18 12.62 15.47
CA ARG A 15 -12.84 12.95 15.00
C ARG A 15 -12.69 14.46 14.89
N LYS A 16 -11.48 14.97 15.15
CA LYS A 16 -11.18 16.41 15.12
C LYS A 16 -11.27 17.02 13.72
N ASP A 17 -11.07 16.22 12.69
CA ASP A 17 -11.10 16.61 11.28
C ASP A 17 -12.49 16.51 10.61
N VAL A 18 -13.52 16.06 11.33
CA VAL A 18 -14.86 15.83 10.75
C VAL A 18 -15.54 17.12 10.31
N TYR A 19 -15.42 18.19 11.10
CA TYR A 19 -16.05 19.46 10.76
C TYR A 19 -15.53 19.99 9.42
N GLU A 20 -14.20 20.09 9.29
CA GLU A 20 -13.57 20.60 8.07
C GLU A 20 -13.92 19.75 6.85
N LYS A 21 -13.99 18.43 6.99
CA LYS A 21 -14.39 17.51 5.91
C LYS A 21 -15.86 17.69 5.52
N ALA A 22 -16.75 17.85 6.50
CA ALA A 22 -18.18 17.98 6.26
C ALA A 22 -18.56 19.34 5.64
N THR A 23 -17.83 20.41 5.97
CA THR A 23 -18.09 21.76 5.45
C THR A 23 -17.33 22.07 4.16
N GLY A 24 -16.45 21.18 3.69
CA GLY A 24 -15.56 21.44 2.55
C GLY A 24 -14.41 22.40 2.86
N ALA A 25 -14.10 22.62 4.15
CA ALA A 25 -12.98 23.48 4.56
C ALA A 25 -11.64 22.71 4.58
N ALA A 26 -11.68 21.39 4.69
CA ALA A 26 -10.49 20.54 4.66
C ALA A 26 -9.74 20.73 3.33
N GLN A 27 -8.45 21.03 3.42
CA GLN A 27 -7.59 21.23 2.25
C GLN A 27 -6.93 19.92 1.83
N TYR A 28 -7.21 19.46 0.63
CA TYR A 28 -6.50 18.38 -0.05
C TYR A 28 -5.33 18.94 -0.87
N ALA A 29 -4.44 18.09 -1.36
CA ALA A 29 -3.26 18.55 -2.11
C ALA A 29 -3.62 19.37 -3.35
N ASP A 30 -4.74 19.05 -4.00
CA ASP A 30 -5.21 19.79 -5.18
C ASP A 30 -5.92 21.11 -4.84
N ASP A 31 -6.43 21.30 -3.62
CA ASP A 31 -7.06 22.57 -3.23
C ASP A 31 -6.01 23.68 -3.03
N LEU A 32 -4.77 23.29 -2.75
CA LEU A 32 -3.69 24.22 -2.48
C LEU A 32 -3.38 25.10 -3.70
N LYS A 33 -3.27 26.41 -3.42
CA LYS A 33 -2.85 27.44 -4.38
C LYS A 33 -1.70 28.24 -3.78
N LEU A 34 -0.66 28.47 -4.57
CA LEU A 34 0.45 29.35 -4.20
C LEU A 34 0.57 30.52 -5.20
N PRO A 35 1.08 31.68 -4.76
CA PRO A 35 1.33 32.79 -5.66
C PRO A 35 2.24 32.39 -6.81
N ARG A 36 1.83 32.74 -8.04
CA ARG A 36 2.55 32.41 -9.28
C ARG A 36 2.75 30.90 -9.49
N MET A 37 1.90 30.04 -8.92
CA MET A 37 1.91 28.61 -9.21
C MET A 37 1.67 28.35 -10.70
N LEU A 38 2.32 27.31 -11.22
CA LEU A 38 2.15 26.79 -12.58
C LEU A 38 1.34 25.49 -12.53
N VAL A 39 0.62 25.21 -13.62
CA VAL A 39 -0.04 23.93 -13.87
C VAL A 39 0.94 23.04 -14.62
N GLY A 40 1.20 21.85 -14.11
CA GLY A 40 1.97 20.85 -14.82
C GLY A 40 1.13 19.67 -15.29
N LYS A 41 1.47 19.16 -16.47
CA LYS A 41 0.84 17.98 -17.10
C LYS A 41 1.93 17.06 -17.66
N ILE A 42 1.61 15.76 -17.77
CA ILE A 42 2.54 14.73 -18.24
C ILE A 42 2.07 14.23 -19.60
N LYS A 43 2.94 14.25 -20.63
CA LYS A 43 2.69 13.56 -21.90
C LYS A 43 2.79 12.06 -21.68
N ARG A 44 1.74 11.34 -22.07
CA ARG A 44 1.58 9.90 -21.87
C ARG A 44 1.84 9.16 -23.18
N SER A 45 2.41 7.96 -23.07
CA SER A 45 2.64 7.10 -24.21
C SER A 45 1.35 6.46 -24.70
N PRO A 46 1.10 6.44 -26.02
CA PRO A 46 -0.02 5.70 -26.60
C PRO A 46 0.31 4.21 -26.84
N HIS A 47 1.54 3.76 -26.57
CA HIS A 47 1.99 2.41 -26.91
C HIS A 47 2.16 1.52 -25.68
N ALA A 48 1.77 0.25 -25.80
CA ALA A 48 1.97 -0.76 -24.75
C ALA A 48 3.44 -1.17 -24.62
N HIS A 49 4.22 -1.12 -25.72
CA HIS A 49 5.64 -1.38 -25.71
C HIS A 49 6.29 -0.70 -26.92
N ALA A 50 7.26 0.19 -26.70
CA ALA A 50 7.99 0.83 -27.80
C ALA A 50 9.33 1.41 -27.32
N ARG A 51 10.36 1.39 -28.17
CA ARG A 51 11.57 2.19 -27.94
C ARG A 51 11.30 3.65 -28.25
N ILE A 52 11.88 4.54 -27.47
CA ILE A 52 11.88 5.98 -27.74
C ILE A 52 13.08 6.28 -28.61
N LEU A 53 12.85 6.68 -29.87
CA LEU A 53 13.92 7.04 -30.81
C LEU A 53 14.38 8.48 -30.60
N SER A 54 13.43 9.40 -30.44
CA SER A 54 13.69 10.82 -30.22
C SER A 54 12.50 11.50 -29.53
N ILE A 55 12.77 12.60 -28.81
CA ILE A 55 11.76 13.50 -28.26
C ILE A 55 12.15 14.93 -28.65
N ASP A 56 11.31 15.64 -29.39
CA ASP A 56 11.48 17.05 -29.72
C ASP A 56 10.53 17.93 -28.90
N THR A 57 11.10 18.78 -28.03
CA THR A 57 10.39 19.70 -27.15
C THR A 57 10.38 21.14 -27.63
N LYS A 58 11.08 21.47 -28.72
CA LYS A 58 11.38 22.87 -29.08
C LYS A 58 10.14 23.73 -29.27
N LYS A 59 9.10 23.19 -29.89
CA LYS A 59 7.83 23.90 -30.12
C LYS A 59 7.09 24.15 -28.81
N ALA A 60 7.06 23.18 -27.90
CA ALA A 60 6.46 23.32 -26.59
C ALA A 60 7.21 24.35 -25.73
N GLU A 61 8.55 24.33 -25.77
CA GLU A 61 9.39 25.31 -25.04
C GLU A 61 9.22 26.74 -25.59
N ALA A 62 8.94 26.90 -26.88
CA ALA A 62 8.70 28.20 -27.52
C ALA A 62 7.26 28.73 -27.31
N LEU A 63 6.32 27.90 -26.85
CA LEU A 63 4.93 28.30 -26.67
C LEU A 63 4.80 29.37 -25.56
N PRO A 64 4.21 30.54 -25.84
CA PRO A 64 3.99 31.56 -24.82
C PRO A 64 3.20 31.03 -23.63
N GLY A 65 3.74 31.20 -22.42
CA GLY A 65 3.12 30.72 -21.18
C GLY A 65 3.74 29.45 -20.62
N VAL A 66 4.44 28.65 -21.43
CA VAL A 66 5.27 27.54 -20.94
C VAL A 66 6.50 28.10 -20.20
N LYS A 67 6.85 27.47 -19.06
CA LYS A 67 7.97 27.90 -18.20
C LYS A 67 9.00 26.81 -17.95
N ALA A 68 8.63 25.56 -18.11
CA ALA A 68 9.57 24.45 -18.09
C ALA A 68 8.98 23.27 -18.85
N VAL A 69 9.86 22.53 -19.51
CA VAL A 69 9.58 21.20 -20.09
C VAL A 69 10.64 20.25 -19.53
N MET A 70 10.31 18.99 -19.29
CA MET A 70 11.27 17.96 -18.92
C MET A 70 10.99 16.65 -19.66
N ILE A 71 12.04 15.87 -19.88
CA ILE A 71 12.02 14.54 -20.48
C ILE A 71 12.79 13.54 -19.59
N GLY A 72 12.70 12.25 -19.90
CA GLY A 72 13.38 11.18 -19.15
C GLY A 72 14.84 11.48 -18.75
N PRO A 73 15.71 11.88 -19.70
CA PRO A 73 17.11 12.21 -19.40
C PRO A 73 17.34 13.28 -18.33
N ASP A 74 16.39 14.20 -18.11
CA ASP A 74 16.49 15.22 -17.04
C ASP A 74 16.40 14.59 -15.63
N ALA A 75 15.86 13.37 -15.53
CA ALA A 75 15.58 12.65 -14.28
C ALA A 75 15.87 11.14 -14.40
N SER A 76 17.10 10.80 -14.81
CA SER A 76 17.51 9.44 -15.17
C SER A 76 17.75 8.48 -14.00
N THR A 77 17.70 8.97 -12.76
CA THR A 77 17.94 8.13 -11.57
C THR A 77 16.78 7.16 -11.35
N LEU A 78 17.08 5.86 -11.40
CA LEU A 78 16.09 4.82 -11.10
C LEU A 78 15.70 4.82 -9.62
N TYR A 79 14.43 4.60 -9.36
CA TYR A 79 13.85 4.41 -8.04
C TYR A 79 12.90 3.21 -8.03
N GLY A 80 12.42 2.91 -6.84
CA GLY A 80 11.42 1.88 -6.61
C GLY A 80 11.15 1.76 -5.12
N ILE A 81 9.97 1.28 -4.76
CA ILE A 81 9.65 1.02 -3.35
C ILE A 81 10.55 -0.06 -2.75
N MET A 82 11.02 -0.99 -3.59
CA MET A 82 12.08 -1.97 -3.29
C MET A 82 13.45 -1.37 -3.66
N PRO A 83 14.22 -0.84 -2.70
CA PRO A 83 15.43 -0.08 -3.01
C PRO A 83 16.56 -0.95 -3.55
N GLN A 84 16.51 -2.27 -3.33
CA GLN A 84 17.52 -3.23 -3.78
C GLN A 84 17.34 -3.61 -5.25
N ALA A 85 16.19 -3.31 -5.86
CA ALA A 85 15.89 -3.61 -7.25
C ALA A 85 15.02 -2.49 -7.85
N PRO A 86 15.53 -1.25 -7.95
CA PRO A 86 14.78 -0.15 -8.53
C PRO A 86 14.61 -0.38 -10.03
N THR A 87 13.39 -0.15 -10.53
CA THR A 87 13.07 -0.35 -11.95
C THR A 87 12.37 0.85 -12.58
N GLU A 88 11.95 1.84 -11.81
CA GLU A 88 11.14 2.97 -12.28
C GLU A 88 11.99 4.23 -12.45
N SER A 89 11.64 5.09 -13.40
CA SER A 89 12.18 6.44 -13.57
C SER A 89 11.04 7.47 -13.52
N ALA A 90 11.36 8.76 -13.38
CA ALA A 90 10.31 9.79 -13.26
C ALA A 90 9.48 9.89 -14.55
N LEU A 91 10.16 9.76 -15.69
CA LEU A 91 9.63 9.63 -17.04
C LEU A 91 10.43 8.53 -17.76
N ALA A 92 9.85 7.88 -18.76
CA ALA A 92 10.49 6.84 -19.55
C ALA A 92 11.82 7.33 -20.14
N LEU A 93 12.86 6.49 -20.07
CA LEU A 93 14.22 6.83 -20.53
C LEU A 93 14.45 6.31 -21.95
N ASP A 94 14.38 5.00 -22.11
CA ASP A 94 14.79 4.24 -23.30
C ASP A 94 13.59 3.66 -24.05
N LYS A 95 12.59 3.20 -23.30
CA LYS A 95 11.38 2.57 -23.82
C LYS A 95 10.20 2.84 -22.91
N VAL A 96 9.03 2.82 -23.53
CA VAL A 96 7.74 2.76 -22.85
C VAL A 96 7.30 1.30 -22.78
N ARG A 97 6.72 0.91 -21.65
CA ARG A 97 6.43 -0.47 -21.24
C ARG A 97 4.94 -0.69 -20.98
N PHE A 98 4.10 0.35 -21.02
CA PHE A 98 2.65 0.26 -20.97
C PHE A 98 1.99 1.54 -21.54
N VAL A 99 0.72 1.42 -21.96
CA VAL A 99 -0.09 2.57 -22.39
C VAL A 99 -0.35 3.49 -21.20
N GLY A 100 0.00 4.76 -21.32
CA GLY A 100 -0.11 5.73 -20.21
C GLY A 100 1.21 5.99 -19.48
N GLU A 101 2.32 5.39 -19.90
CA GLU A 101 3.63 5.71 -19.32
C GLU A 101 4.04 7.16 -19.64
N GLY A 102 4.54 7.91 -18.66
CA GLY A 102 4.95 9.30 -18.87
C GLY A 102 6.26 9.39 -19.66
N VAL A 103 6.31 10.22 -20.70
CA VAL A 103 7.50 10.40 -21.57
C VAL A 103 8.08 11.81 -21.53
N ALA A 104 7.24 12.80 -21.27
CA ALA A 104 7.63 14.21 -21.09
C ALA A 104 6.68 14.86 -20.08
N ALA A 105 7.07 15.98 -19.50
CA ALA A 105 6.17 16.80 -18.68
C ALA A 105 6.42 18.29 -18.91
N VAL A 106 5.38 19.10 -18.75
CA VAL A 106 5.43 20.55 -18.96
C VAL A 106 4.90 21.28 -17.73
N ALA A 107 5.31 22.53 -17.53
CA ALA A 107 4.72 23.46 -16.58
C ALA A 107 4.40 24.78 -17.28
N ALA A 108 3.13 25.19 -17.25
CA ALA A 108 2.61 26.39 -17.89
C ALA A 108 1.77 27.25 -16.92
N ILE A 109 1.41 28.45 -17.36
CA ILE A 109 0.68 29.43 -16.55
C ILE A 109 -0.76 29.04 -16.24
N ASP A 110 -1.36 28.18 -17.07
CA ASP A 110 -2.70 27.64 -16.94
C ASP A 110 -2.78 26.26 -17.58
N GLU A 111 -3.93 25.60 -17.42
CA GLU A 111 -4.17 24.25 -17.90
C GLU A 111 -4.26 24.16 -19.42
N GLU A 112 -4.92 25.13 -20.07
CA GLU A 112 -5.07 25.17 -21.53
C GLU A 112 -3.69 25.22 -22.22
N THR A 113 -2.83 26.13 -21.78
CA THR A 113 -1.45 26.24 -22.30
C THR A 113 -0.65 24.97 -22.03
N ALA A 114 -0.84 24.32 -20.86
CA ALA A 114 -0.15 23.08 -20.54
C ALA A 114 -0.57 21.94 -21.48
N LEU A 115 -1.87 21.81 -21.77
CA LEU A 115 -2.39 20.81 -22.70
C LEU A 115 -1.92 21.08 -24.14
N GLU A 116 -1.97 22.32 -24.61
CA GLU A 116 -1.42 22.69 -25.93
C GLU A 116 0.07 22.35 -26.03
N ALA A 117 0.85 22.65 -24.99
CA ALA A 117 2.28 22.32 -24.95
C ALA A 117 2.53 20.81 -25.06
N LEU A 118 1.67 19.96 -24.48
CA LEU A 118 1.81 18.51 -24.63
C LEU A 118 1.64 18.05 -26.08
N GLU A 119 0.72 18.65 -26.83
CA GLU A 119 0.50 18.33 -28.26
C GLU A 119 1.69 18.75 -29.14
N LEU A 120 2.39 19.82 -28.76
CA LEU A 120 3.57 20.32 -29.48
C LEU A 120 4.85 19.49 -29.27
N ILE A 121 4.87 18.57 -28.30
CA ILE A 121 6.00 17.64 -28.10
C ILE A 121 5.86 16.47 -29.08
N ASN A 122 6.81 16.33 -30.00
CA ASN A 122 6.87 15.19 -30.91
C ASN A 122 7.70 14.06 -30.29
N VAL A 123 7.17 12.84 -30.29
CA VAL A 123 7.89 11.65 -29.81
C VAL A 123 7.90 10.60 -30.90
N GLU A 124 9.09 10.20 -31.34
CA GLU A 124 9.26 9.15 -32.33
C GLU A 124 9.46 7.81 -31.63
N TYR A 125 8.68 6.82 -32.02
CA TYR A 125 8.69 5.48 -31.42
C TYR A 125 9.01 4.40 -32.46
N GLU A 126 9.69 3.36 -32.00
CA GLU A 126 9.74 2.06 -32.66
C GLU A 126 8.91 1.08 -31.83
N THR A 127 7.75 0.64 -32.33
CA THR A 127 6.87 -0.27 -31.59
C THR A 127 7.50 -1.64 -31.41
N LEU A 128 7.33 -2.22 -30.22
CA LEU A 128 7.80 -3.56 -29.87
C LEU A 128 6.61 -4.50 -29.63
N PRO A 129 6.80 -5.83 -29.70
CA PRO A 129 5.77 -6.78 -29.27
C PRO A 129 5.35 -6.53 -27.81
N ALA A 130 4.04 -6.53 -27.54
CA ALA A 130 3.49 -6.33 -26.21
C ALA A 130 2.85 -7.62 -25.68
N TYR A 131 3.10 -7.94 -24.41
CA TYR A 131 2.60 -9.12 -23.72
C TYR A 131 1.59 -8.70 -22.66
N LEU A 132 0.31 -9.04 -22.82
CA LEU A 132 -0.77 -8.58 -21.94
C LEU A 132 -1.20 -9.63 -20.91
N THR A 133 -0.64 -10.84 -21.02
CA THR A 133 -0.79 -11.92 -20.02
C THR A 133 0.57 -12.45 -19.57
N PRO A 134 0.66 -13.01 -18.34
CA PRO A 134 1.86 -13.70 -17.89
C PRO A 134 2.30 -14.84 -18.83
N GLU A 135 1.34 -15.59 -19.40
CA GLU A 135 1.58 -16.70 -20.30
C GLU A 135 2.24 -16.24 -21.61
N GLU A 136 1.74 -15.16 -22.21
CA GLU A 136 2.35 -14.53 -23.40
C GLU A 136 3.79 -14.06 -23.12
N ALA A 137 4.01 -13.43 -21.96
CA ALA A 137 5.32 -12.91 -21.58
C ALA A 137 6.36 -14.01 -21.29
N LEU A 138 5.90 -15.26 -21.08
CA LEU A 138 6.72 -16.43 -20.81
C LEU A 138 7.01 -17.29 -22.05
N GLN A 139 6.46 -16.97 -23.21
CA GLN A 139 6.69 -17.73 -24.43
C GLN A 139 8.16 -17.67 -24.86
N ASP A 140 8.63 -18.73 -25.51
CA ASP A 140 9.98 -18.78 -26.08
C ASP A 140 10.16 -17.66 -27.11
N GLY A 141 11.24 -16.88 -26.96
CA GLY A 141 11.52 -15.73 -27.82
C GLY A 141 10.80 -14.43 -27.42
N ALA A 142 10.07 -14.40 -26.29
CA ALA A 142 9.51 -13.17 -25.77
C ALA A 142 10.62 -12.14 -25.46
N VAL A 143 10.45 -10.92 -25.96
CA VAL A 143 11.38 -9.80 -25.75
C VAL A 143 11.30 -9.38 -24.28
N PRO A 144 12.44 -9.27 -23.56
CA PRO A 144 12.44 -8.80 -22.18
C PRO A 144 11.90 -7.36 -22.05
N ILE A 145 10.88 -7.18 -21.21
CA ILE A 145 10.33 -5.85 -20.87
C ILE A 145 11.38 -5.03 -20.10
N HIS A 146 12.22 -5.69 -19.31
CA HIS A 146 13.40 -5.10 -18.66
C HIS A 146 14.64 -5.88 -19.06
N GLU A 147 15.71 -5.17 -19.43
CA GLU A 147 17.00 -5.79 -19.67
C GLU A 147 17.48 -6.48 -18.39
N ASN A 148 17.72 -7.79 -18.45
CA ASN A 148 18.20 -8.57 -17.30
C ASN A 148 19.10 -9.72 -17.77
N LYS A 149 19.89 -10.26 -16.84
CA LYS A 149 20.90 -11.28 -17.15
C LYS A 149 20.28 -12.59 -17.65
N GLN A 150 19.03 -12.87 -17.29
CA GLN A 150 18.32 -14.10 -17.61
C GLN A 150 17.59 -14.02 -18.97
N GLY A 151 17.44 -12.83 -19.55
CA GLY A 151 16.64 -12.64 -20.76
C GLY A 151 15.18 -13.08 -20.61
N SER A 152 14.62 -12.99 -19.39
CA SER A 152 13.28 -13.51 -19.08
C SER A 152 12.37 -12.41 -18.50
N ASN A 153 11.06 -12.54 -18.72
CA ASN A 153 10.06 -11.69 -18.05
C ASN A 153 9.69 -12.19 -16.64
N ILE A 154 10.31 -13.26 -16.14
CA ILE A 154 10.19 -13.67 -14.73
C ILE A 154 10.96 -12.66 -13.87
N THR A 155 10.22 -11.93 -13.06
CA THR A 155 10.76 -10.83 -12.23
C THR A 155 11.20 -11.31 -10.86
N TYR A 156 10.50 -12.31 -10.35
CA TYR A 156 10.76 -12.92 -9.06
C TYR A 156 10.14 -14.31 -9.03
N GLU A 157 10.85 -15.26 -8.45
CA GLU A 157 10.34 -16.59 -8.14
C GLU A 157 10.54 -16.86 -6.64
N GLY A 158 9.47 -17.28 -5.98
CA GLY A 158 9.47 -17.65 -4.57
C GLY A 158 9.06 -19.11 -4.41
N ARG A 159 9.82 -19.86 -3.61
CA ARG A 159 9.50 -21.24 -3.24
C ARG A 159 9.62 -21.39 -1.73
N GLN A 160 8.62 -21.99 -1.11
CA GLN A 160 8.64 -22.35 0.31
C GLN A 160 8.01 -23.73 0.48
N SER A 161 8.55 -24.56 1.36
CA SER A 161 8.00 -25.87 1.67
C SER A 161 8.22 -26.16 3.14
N PHE A 162 7.15 -26.55 3.83
CA PHE A 162 7.15 -26.94 5.23
C PHE A 162 6.47 -28.31 5.35
N GLY A 163 7.05 -29.20 6.16
CA GLY A 163 6.57 -30.58 6.29
C GLY A 163 6.74 -31.42 5.02
N ASP A 164 6.08 -32.58 4.99
CA ASP A 164 6.02 -33.48 3.83
C ASP A 164 4.65 -33.39 3.17
N VAL A 165 4.54 -32.49 2.19
CA VAL A 165 3.27 -32.18 1.52
C VAL A 165 2.77 -33.33 0.67
N ASP A 166 3.67 -34.04 -0.02
CA ASP A 166 3.26 -35.13 -0.91
C ASP A 166 2.76 -36.33 -0.10
N GLN A 167 3.44 -36.69 0.99
CA GLN A 167 2.97 -37.73 1.90
C GLN A 167 1.65 -37.35 2.59
N ALA A 168 1.50 -36.10 3.03
CA ALA A 168 0.29 -35.63 3.69
C ALA A 168 -0.93 -35.60 2.75
N LEU A 169 -0.73 -35.23 1.48
CA LEU A 169 -1.77 -35.30 0.45
C LEU A 169 -2.13 -36.76 0.12
N SER A 170 -1.14 -37.66 0.00
CA SER A 170 -1.38 -39.09 -0.24
C SER A 170 -2.17 -39.75 0.89
N ASN A 171 -1.92 -39.35 2.13
CA ASN A 171 -2.61 -39.86 3.33
C ASN A 171 -3.96 -39.19 3.59
N SER A 172 -4.33 -38.15 2.83
CA SER A 172 -5.60 -37.44 3.02
C SER A 172 -6.77 -38.28 2.51
N ALA A 173 -7.86 -38.32 3.28
CA ALA A 173 -9.08 -39.00 2.86
C ALA A 173 -9.83 -38.27 1.75
N CYS A 174 -9.71 -36.93 1.70
CA CYS A 174 -10.22 -36.12 0.61
C CYS A 174 -9.16 -35.11 0.17
N VAL A 175 -8.85 -35.11 -1.13
CA VAL A 175 -8.02 -34.10 -1.78
C VAL A 175 -8.85 -33.40 -2.85
N LEU A 176 -8.84 -32.07 -2.82
CA LEU A 176 -9.41 -31.25 -3.88
C LEU A 176 -8.28 -30.47 -4.55
N GLU A 177 -8.33 -30.40 -5.88
CA GLU A 177 -7.43 -29.61 -6.71
C GLU A 177 -8.25 -28.71 -7.65
N LYS A 178 -7.89 -27.43 -7.71
CA LYS A 178 -8.51 -26.45 -8.61
C LYS A 178 -7.54 -25.41 -9.13
N THR A 179 -7.87 -24.86 -10.29
CA THR A 179 -7.31 -23.61 -10.78
C THR A 179 -8.31 -22.48 -10.55
N ILE A 180 -7.93 -21.48 -9.77
CA ILE A 180 -8.75 -20.31 -9.42
C ILE A 180 -8.02 -19.06 -9.90
N SER A 181 -8.73 -18.16 -10.58
CA SER A 181 -8.16 -16.91 -11.08
C SER A 181 -8.81 -15.70 -10.41
N THR A 182 -8.04 -14.63 -10.25
CA THR A 182 -8.54 -13.33 -9.76
C THR A 182 -8.14 -12.22 -10.73
N GLN A 183 -9.02 -11.24 -10.88
CA GLN A 183 -8.84 -10.10 -11.79
C GLN A 183 -7.93 -9.01 -11.20
N CYS A 184 -7.51 -8.07 -12.06
CA CYS A 184 -6.90 -6.82 -11.61
C CYS A 184 -7.97 -5.96 -10.93
N ILE A 185 -7.60 -5.28 -9.83
CA ILE A 185 -8.51 -4.36 -9.13
C ILE A 185 -7.76 -3.07 -8.82
N ASN A 186 -8.33 -1.93 -9.18
CA ASN A 186 -7.83 -0.61 -8.81
C ASN A 186 -8.43 -0.14 -7.48
N HIS A 187 -7.73 0.75 -6.76
CA HIS A 187 -8.19 1.28 -5.46
C HIS A 187 -9.40 2.18 -5.57
N ALA A 188 -9.56 2.87 -6.71
CA ALA A 188 -10.63 3.82 -6.97
C ALA A 188 -10.82 4.85 -5.83
N PHE A 189 -9.73 5.31 -5.21
CA PHE A 189 -9.80 6.40 -4.24
C PHE A 189 -10.32 7.67 -4.92
N MET A 190 -11.13 8.46 -4.21
CA MET A 190 -11.86 9.58 -4.80
C MET A 190 -10.97 10.79 -5.09
N GLU A 191 -9.93 11.04 -4.29
CA GLU A 191 -8.93 12.07 -4.58
C GLU A 191 -7.84 11.50 -5.51
N PRO A 192 -7.66 12.00 -6.74
CA PRO A 192 -6.53 11.62 -7.59
C PRO A 192 -5.18 11.86 -6.92
N HIS A 193 -4.09 11.34 -7.51
CA HIS A 193 -2.76 11.75 -7.05
C HIS A 193 -2.56 13.23 -7.36
N SER A 194 -2.15 14.00 -6.35
CA SER A 194 -1.80 15.41 -6.51
C SER A 194 -0.54 15.75 -5.74
N ALA A 195 0.31 16.56 -6.37
CA ALA A 195 1.58 17.01 -5.81
C ALA A 195 1.85 18.47 -6.19
N LEU A 196 2.18 19.29 -5.20
CA LEU A 196 2.58 20.68 -5.35
C LEU A 196 4.00 20.86 -4.81
N ALA A 197 4.93 21.22 -5.68
CA ALA A 197 6.33 21.45 -5.33
C ALA A 197 6.66 22.94 -5.33
N LYS A 198 7.48 23.37 -4.37
CA LYS A 198 8.06 24.73 -4.32
C LYS A 198 9.50 24.67 -3.81
N PHE A 199 10.40 25.33 -4.53
CA PHE A 199 11.74 25.64 -4.02
C PHE A 199 11.76 27.04 -3.40
N ASP A 200 12.45 27.19 -2.27
CA ASP A 200 12.80 28.50 -1.72
C ASP A 200 14.12 29.03 -2.30
N SER A 201 14.49 30.25 -1.93
CA SER A 201 15.73 30.91 -2.39
C SER A 201 17.02 30.21 -1.92
N ASN A 202 16.94 29.30 -0.93
CA ASN A 202 18.07 28.51 -0.42
C ASN A 202 18.16 27.13 -1.09
N GLY A 203 17.30 26.87 -2.07
CA GLY A 203 17.18 25.59 -2.76
C GLY A 203 16.55 24.50 -1.89
N LYS A 204 15.73 24.86 -0.90
CA LYS A 204 14.94 23.89 -0.12
C LYS A 204 13.64 23.58 -0.84
N LEU A 205 13.38 22.31 -1.11
CA LEU A 205 12.10 21.81 -1.62
C LEU A 205 11.10 21.68 -0.48
N THR A 206 9.91 22.25 -0.66
CA THR A 206 8.69 21.83 0.05
C THR A 206 7.75 21.18 -0.95
N LEU A 207 7.35 19.94 -0.67
CA LEU A 207 6.39 19.18 -1.47
C LEU A 207 5.15 18.90 -0.62
N TRP A 208 4.00 19.39 -1.07
CA TRP A 208 2.69 18.94 -0.59
C TRP A 208 2.23 17.78 -1.47
N SER A 209 1.95 16.62 -0.89
CA SER A 209 1.54 15.44 -1.67
C SER A 209 0.42 14.66 -0.99
N SER A 210 -0.44 14.03 -1.78
CA SER A 210 -1.43 13.06 -1.31
C SER A 210 -0.81 11.68 -0.94
N SER A 211 0.37 11.60 -0.35
CA SER A 211 1.12 10.33 -0.18
C SER A 211 0.79 9.57 1.12
N GLN A 212 0.83 8.23 1.11
CA GLN A 212 0.73 7.40 2.33
C GLN A 212 2.07 7.23 3.06
N ILE A 213 3.19 7.59 2.42
CA ILE A 213 4.53 7.17 2.82
C ILE A 213 5.52 8.37 2.82
N PRO A 214 5.26 9.42 3.62
CA PRO A 214 5.96 10.71 3.50
C PRO A 214 7.48 10.57 3.64
N HIS A 215 7.97 9.69 4.53
CA HIS A 215 9.40 9.47 4.74
C HIS A 215 10.07 8.65 3.63
N TYR A 216 9.36 7.73 3.00
CA TYR A 216 9.88 7.02 1.82
C TYR A 216 9.90 7.95 0.61
N LEU A 217 8.86 8.75 0.42
CA LEU A 217 8.84 9.81 -0.60
C LEU A 217 10.00 10.80 -0.38
N HIS A 218 10.21 11.26 0.85
CA HIS A 218 11.32 12.14 1.22
C HIS A 218 12.68 11.57 0.84
N ARG A 219 12.90 10.26 1.07
CA ARG A 219 14.13 9.57 0.68
C ARG A 219 14.26 9.45 -0.84
N THR A 220 13.19 9.08 -1.55
CA THR A 220 13.20 8.97 -3.01
C THR A 220 13.44 10.32 -3.68
N LEU A 221 12.83 11.40 -3.20
CA LEU A 221 13.10 12.75 -3.68
C LEU A 221 14.58 13.10 -3.52
N SER A 222 15.19 12.76 -2.37
CA SER A 222 16.61 13.01 -2.14
C SER A 222 17.50 12.25 -3.11
N LEU A 223 17.17 10.98 -3.37
CA LEU A 223 17.87 10.13 -4.33
C LEU A 223 17.76 10.67 -5.76
N VAL A 224 16.53 10.92 -6.21
CA VAL A 224 16.27 11.23 -7.63
C VAL A 224 16.66 12.66 -8.00
N LEU A 225 16.43 13.64 -7.11
CA LEU A 225 16.80 15.04 -7.34
C LEU A 225 18.29 15.32 -7.06
N GLY A 226 19.00 14.39 -6.43
CA GLY A 226 20.39 14.60 -6.01
C GLY A 226 20.58 15.66 -4.93
N ILE A 227 19.52 16.03 -4.18
CA ILE A 227 19.60 17.02 -3.09
C ILE A 227 19.53 16.34 -1.72
N PRO A 228 20.25 16.81 -0.68
CA PRO A 228 20.22 16.19 0.64
C PRO A 228 18.82 16.22 1.27
N MET A 229 18.42 15.16 1.97
CA MET A 229 17.13 15.10 2.69
C MET A 229 16.84 16.31 3.57
N LYS A 230 17.86 16.90 4.23
CA LYS A 230 17.69 18.13 5.05
C LYS A 230 17.22 19.37 4.26
N LYS A 231 17.36 19.35 2.93
CA LYS A 231 16.85 20.38 2.01
C LYS A 231 15.49 20.01 1.41
N ILE A 232 14.83 18.96 1.89
CA ILE A 232 13.50 18.54 1.43
C ILE A 232 12.57 18.50 2.65
N ARG A 233 11.35 19.01 2.48
CA ARG A 233 10.23 18.84 3.41
C ARG A 233 9.06 18.28 2.64
N VAL A 234 8.49 17.18 3.12
CA VAL A 234 7.26 16.59 2.59
C VAL A 234 6.15 16.87 3.60
N ILE A 235 5.05 17.44 3.12
CA ILE A 235 3.87 17.77 3.91
C ILE A 235 2.68 17.02 3.30
N LEU A 236 1.90 16.35 4.13
CA LEU A 236 0.65 15.73 3.75
C LEU A 236 -0.50 16.64 4.17
N PRO A 237 -1.25 17.22 3.22
CA PRO A 237 -2.56 17.82 3.50
C PRO A 237 -3.57 16.74 3.89
N THR A 238 -4.86 17.08 3.90
CA THR A 238 -5.92 16.06 3.99
C THR A 238 -5.78 15.11 2.79
N ILE A 239 -5.92 13.80 3.02
CA ILE A 239 -5.81 12.77 1.97
C ILE A 239 -7.17 12.08 1.79
N GLY A 240 -7.65 12.04 0.56
CA GLY A 240 -8.95 11.48 0.15
C GLY A 240 -8.89 9.99 -0.17
N GLY A 241 -8.26 9.22 0.72
CA GLY A 241 -8.06 7.78 0.58
C GLY A 241 -6.80 7.39 -0.21
N GLY A 242 -6.48 6.11 -0.16
CA GLY A 242 -5.32 5.56 -0.88
C GLY A 242 -5.35 4.03 -0.97
N PHE A 243 -5.73 3.35 0.11
CA PHE A 243 -5.93 1.89 0.15
C PHE A 243 -4.71 1.07 -0.32
N GLY A 244 -3.51 1.67 -0.28
CA GLY A 244 -2.24 1.11 -0.75
C GLY A 244 -1.71 1.75 -2.04
N GLY A 245 -2.57 2.36 -2.86
CA GLY A 245 -2.21 2.93 -4.17
C GLY A 245 -1.47 4.26 -4.12
N LYS A 246 -1.47 4.92 -2.95
CA LYS A 246 -0.59 6.05 -2.65
C LYS A 246 0.58 5.64 -1.73
N GLY A 247 0.84 4.33 -1.65
CA GLY A 247 1.88 3.68 -0.83
C GLY A 247 3.20 3.46 -1.56
N GLU A 248 3.41 4.13 -2.68
CA GLU A 248 4.67 4.23 -3.42
C GLU A 248 4.77 5.62 -4.06
N VAL A 249 5.97 6.01 -4.48
CA VAL A 249 6.18 7.32 -5.11
C VAL A 249 5.55 7.32 -6.49
N ALA A 250 4.78 8.37 -6.78
CA ALA A 250 4.12 8.57 -8.06
C ALA A 250 4.90 9.58 -8.93
N SER A 251 4.81 9.45 -10.24
CA SER A 251 5.59 10.28 -11.17
C SER A 251 5.26 11.76 -11.10
N ASN A 252 4.03 12.15 -10.72
CA ASN A 252 3.67 13.56 -10.51
C ASN A 252 4.50 14.22 -9.41
N GLU A 253 4.83 13.50 -8.33
CA GLU A 253 5.64 14.04 -7.22
C GLU A 253 7.04 14.42 -7.69
N LEU A 254 7.65 13.58 -8.52
CA LEU A 254 8.96 13.81 -9.10
C LEU A 254 8.90 14.89 -10.20
N CYS A 255 7.96 14.79 -11.13
CA CYS A 255 7.81 15.75 -12.23
C CYS A 255 7.52 17.16 -11.70
N ALA A 256 6.63 17.31 -10.71
CA ALA A 256 6.34 18.60 -10.09
C ALA A 256 7.60 19.19 -9.47
N SER A 257 8.41 18.36 -8.81
CA SER A 257 9.66 18.78 -8.18
C SER A 257 10.70 19.26 -9.20
N PHE A 258 10.95 18.50 -10.27
CA PHE A 258 11.89 18.91 -11.32
C PHE A 258 11.41 20.16 -12.08
N LEU A 259 10.13 20.24 -12.44
CA LEU A 259 9.58 21.40 -13.12
C LEU A 259 9.59 22.64 -12.23
N ALA A 260 9.35 22.51 -10.91
CA ALA A 260 9.47 23.61 -9.97
C ALA A 260 10.91 24.11 -9.84
N GLN A 261 11.87 23.18 -9.84
CA GLN A 261 13.30 23.52 -9.85
C GLN A 261 13.68 24.25 -11.14
N LYS A 262 13.28 23.74 -12.31
CA LYS A 262 13.63 24.30 -13.63
C LYS A 262 12.97 25.65 -13.88
N SER A 263 11.71 25.82 -13.47
CA SER A 263 10.95 27.07 -13.70
C SER A 263 11.20 28.15 -12.63
N GLY A 264 11.75 27.79 -11.47
CA GLY A 264 11.88 28.70 -10.32
C GLY A 264 10.53 29.13 -9.72
N ARG A 265 9.44 28.43 -10.06
CA ARG A 265 8.07 28.72 -9.61
C ARG A 265 7.45 27.48 -8.98
N PRO A 266 6.45 27.62 -8.08
CA PRO A 266 5.71 26.47 -7.61
C PRO A 266 5.00 25.76 -8.77
N VAL A 267 5.03 24.43 -8.80
CA VAL A 267 4.37 23.63 -9.85
C VAL A 267 3.44 22.62 -9.18
N LYS A 268 2.19 22.57 -9.62
CA LYS A 268 1.23 21.54 -9.21
C LYS A 268 0.95 20.58 -10.36
N ILE A 269 1.02 19.28 -10.09
CA ILE A 269 0.58 18.22 -11.00
C ILE A 269 -0.45 17.35 -10.28
N THR A 270 -1.67 17.41 -10.79
CA THR A 270 -2.79 16.56 -10.38
C THR A 270 -3.12 15.64 -11.54
N PHE A 271 -3.19 14.34 -11.27
CA PHE A 271 -3.64 13.37 -12.25
C PHE A 271 -5.13 13.51 -12.53
N GLU A 272 -5.51 13.33 -13.78
CA GLU A 272 -6.89 13.04 -14.16
C GLU A 272 -7.30 11.64 -13.68
N ARG A 273 -8.61 11.37 -13.69
CA ARG A 273 -9.16 10.09 -13.22
C ARG A 273 -8.63 8.92 -14.04
N ASP A 274 -8.58 9.06 -15.35
CA ASP A 274 -8.06 8.04 -16.25
C ASP A 274 -6.56 7.80 -16.01
N GLU A 275 -5.75 8.84 -15.76
CA GLU A 275 -4.34 8.70 -15.37
C GLU A 275 -4.15 7.91 -14.06
N VAL A 276 -5.06 8.02 -13.09
CA VAL A 276 -5.05 7.16 -11.88
C VAL A 276 -5.24 5.69 -12.26
N PHE A 277 -6.10 5.39 -13.24
CA PHE A 277 -6.29 4.01 -13.72
C PHE A 277 -5.12 3.53 -14.59
N TYR A 278 -4.56 4.38 -15.46
CA TYR A 278 -3.41 4.04 -16.29
C TYR A 278 -2.12 3.85 -15.50
N THR A 279 -1.97 4.48 -14.33
CA THR A 279 -0.83 4.24 -13.43
C THR A 279 -1.07 3.07 -12.46
N ASN A 280 -2.34 2.73 -12.22
CA ASN A 280 -2.87 1.58 -11.50
C ASN A 280 -2.34 1.38 -10.06
N LYS A 281 -1.16 0.73 -9.91
CA LYS A 281 -0.60 0.23 -8.64
C LYS A 281 -1.54 -0.67 -7.83
N GLY A 282 -2.56 -1.23 -8.49
CA GLY A 282 -3.65 -2.00 -7.91
C GLY A 282 -3.29 -3.42 -7.52
N ARG A 283 -4.31 -4.22 -7.21
CA ARG A 283 -4.15 -5.64 -6.89
C ARG A 283 -3.71 -6.42 -8.12
N HIS A 284 -2.71 -7.26 -7.90
CA HIS A 284 -2.19 -8.18 -8.90
C HIS A 284 -3.23 -9.25 -9.26
N PRO A 285 -3.55 -9.44 -10.54
CA PRO A 285 -4.19 -10.65 -11.04
C PRO A 285 -3.32 -11.88 -10.73
N MET A 286 -3.97 -13.00 -10.41
CA MET A 286 -3.28 -14.26 -10.13
C MET A 286 -4.04 -15.43 -10.74
N HIS A 287 -3.30 -16.34 -11.36
CA HIS A 287 -3.73 -17.69 -11.69
C HIS A 287 -3.16 -18.63 -10.62
N MET A 288 -4.04 -19.27 -9.85
CA MET A 288 -3.68 -20.04 -8.65
C MET A 288 -4.11 -21.49 -8.83
N GLN A 289 -3.15 -22.40 -8.93
CA GLN A 289 -3.38 -23.84 -8.82
C GLN A 289 -3.24 -24.21 -7.34
N ILE A 290 -4.31 -24.67 -6.73
CA ILE A 290 -4.37 -24.99 -5.30
C ILE A 290 -4.84 -26.43 -5.11
N LYS A 291 -4.10 -27.19 -4.28
CA LYS A 291 -4.52 -28.49 -3.76
C LYS A 291 -4.64 -28.42 -2.24
N VAL A 292 -5.72 -28.98 -1.71
CA VAL A 292 -5.99 -29.02 -0.27
C VAL A 292 -6.41 -30.43 0.10
N GLY A 293 -5.78 -30.98 1.13
CA GLY A 293 -6.06 -32.31 1.66
C GLY A 293 -6.60 -32.26 3.09
N VAL A 294 -7.62 -33.06 3.38
CA VAL A 294 -8.16 -33.28 4.73
C VAL A 294 -8.27 -34.78 5.04
N ASP A 295 -8.22 -35.15 6.32
CA ASP A 295 -8.54 -36.50 6.77
C ASP A 295 -10.06 -36.74 6.89
N GLU A 296 -10.46 -37.96 7.25
CA GLU A 296 -11.87 -38.36 7.42
C GLU A 296 -12.59 -37.53 8.49
N ALA A 297 -11.86 -37.02 9.49
CA ALA A 297 -12.41 -36.17 10.55
C ALA A 297 -12.55 -34.69 10.12
N GLY A 298 -12.13 -34.36 8.89
CA GLY A 298 -12.12 -33.01 8.33
C GLY A 298 -10.96 -32.14 8.84
N ILE A 299 -9.89 -32.73 9.37
CA ILE A 299 -8.68 -32.00 9.79
C ILE A 299 -7.79 -31.75 8.58
N LEU A 300 -7.33 -30.50 8.46
CA LEU A 300 -6.50 -30.01 7.38
C LEU A 300 -5.09 -30.61 7.46
N GLN A 301 -4.73 -31.39 6.44
CA GLN A 301 -3.46 -32.12 6.38
C GLN A 301 -2.41 -31.36 5.58
N ALA A 302 -2.79 -30.82 4.42
CA ALA A 302 -1.85 -30.17 3.50
C ALA A 302 -2.47 -29.07 2.64
N ILE A 303 -1.64 -28.09 2.28
CA ILE A 303 -1.93 -27.08 1.26
C ILE A 303 -0.75 -27.05 0.27
N ASP A 304 -1.02 -27.25 -1.01
CA ASP A 304 -0.07 -27.04 -2.10
C ASP A 304 -0.58 -25.93 -3.02
N PHE A 305 0.20 -24.86 -3.17
CA PHE A 305 -0.21 -23.64 -3.85
C PHE A 305 0.86 -23.23 -4.88
N ASP A 306 0.52 -23.29 -6.16
CA ASP A 306 1.33 -22.77 -7.27
C ASP A 306 0.61 -21.58 -7.89
N THR A 307 1.28 -20.44 -8.05
CA THR A 307 0.67 -19.27 -8.66
C THR A 307 1.55 -18.55 -9.66
N LEU A 308 0.89 -18.08 -10.72
CA LEU A 308 1.40 -17.12 -11.67
C LEU A 308 0.76 -15.76 -11.40
N MET A 309 1.57 -14.78 -11.04
CA MET A 309 1.14 -13.43 -10.69
C MET A 309 1.53 -12.44 -11.78
N ASP A 310 0.54 -11.71 -12.27
CA ASP A 310 0.75 -10.62 -13.23
C ASP A 310 1.23 -9.36 -12.50
N GLY A 311 2.46 -8.95 -12.79
CA GLY A 311 3.13 -7.82 -12.16
C GLY A 311 2.87 -6.46 -12.82
N GLY A 312 2.41 -6.44 -14.07
CA GLY A 312 2.53 -5.26 -14.93
C GLY A 312 3.98 -4.89 -15.23
N ALA A 313 4.21 -3.67 -15.70
CA ALA A 313 5.44 -3.26 -16.36
C ALA A 313 6.63 -2.96 -15.43
N TYR A 314 6.42 -2.75 -14.13
CA TYR A 314 7.47 -2.35 -13.17
C TYR A 314 7.38 -3.17 -11.88
N LEU A 315 8.50 -3.31 -11.15
CA LEU A 315 8.59 -4.23 -10.01
C LEU A 315 7.62 -3.88 -8.87
N GLY A 316 7.55 -2.59 -8.52
CA GLY A 316 6.72 -2.07 -7.44
C GLY A 316 6.81 -2.92 -6.16
N TRP A 317 5.65 -3.18 -5.56
CA TRP A 317 5.52 -4.03 -4.37
C TRP A 317 5.54 -5.54 -4.66
N GLY A 318 5.69 -5.96 -5.91
CA GLY A 318 5.41 -7.33 -6.36
C GLY A 318 6.12 -8.43 -5.58
N VAL A 319 7.39 -8.24 -5.23
CA VAL A 319 8.15 -9.21 -4.42
C VAL A 319 7.52 -9.40 -3.03
N VAL A 320 7.12 -8.30 -2.40
CA VAL A 320 6.46 -8.31 -1.09
C VAL A 320 5.06 -8.92 -1.17
N VAL A 321 4.33 -8.66 -2.26
CA VAL A 321 3.04 -9.32 -2.52
C VAL A 321 3.22 -10.83 -2.59
N MET A 322 4.24 -11.32 -3.31
CA MET A 322 4.51 -12.75 -3.40
C MET A 322 4.85 -13.36 -2.05
N PHE A 323 5.68 -12.68 -1.24
CA PHE A 323 5.99 -13.11 0.12
C PHE A 323 4.72 -13.26 0.97
N TYR A 324 3.82 -12.26 0.92
CA TYR A 324 2.55 -12.34 1.65
C TYR A 324 1.61 -13.41 1.10
N CYS A 325 1.65 -13.73 -0.21
CA CYS A 325 0.87 -14.83 -0.74
C CYS A 325 1.22 -16.15 -0.06
N ALA A 326 2.52 -16.43 0.09
CA ALA A 326 3.00 -17.60 0.80
C ALA A 326 2.62 -17.55 2.30
N ALA A 327 2.89 -16.41 2.96
CA ALA A 327 2.67 -16.26 4.39
C ALA A 327 1.20 -16.37 4.83
N MET A 328 0.26 -16.03 3.95
CA MET A 328 -1.17 -15.94 4.26
C MET A 328 -1.93 -17.28 4.08
N LEU A 329 -1.24 -18.35 3.65
CA LEU A 329 -1.84 -19.69 3.49
C LEU A 329 -2.12 -20.38 4.84
N HIS A 330 -1.33 -20.07 5.88
CA HIS A 330 -1.35 -20.80 7.14
C HIS A 330 -2.57 -20.44 8.02
N LEU A 331 -2.68 -19.20 8.48
CA LEU A 331 -3.77 -18.75 9.37
C LEU A 331 -4.99 -18.34 8.52
N PRO A 332 -6.29 -18.52 8.90
CA PRO A 332 -6.94 -19.06 10.08
C PRO A 332 -6.56 -20.34 10.80
N TYR A 333 -5.89 -21.24 10.09
CA TYR A 333 -6.09 -22.66 10.29
C TYR A 333 -4.82 -23.37 10.75
N LYS A 334 -5.00 -24.48 11.45
CA LYS A 334 -3.93 -25.36 11.87
C LYS A 334 -3.54 -26.22 10.66
N VAL A 335 -2.36 -25.97 10.11
CA VAL A 335 -1.76 -26.77 9.04
C VAL A 335 -0.23 -26.70 9.13
N GLN A 336 0.43 -27.85 9.00
CA GLN A 336 1.88 -27.96 9.12
C GLN A 336 2.56 -28.34 7.79
N ASN A 337 1.85 -28.99 6.87
CA ASN A 337 2.38 -29.33 5.55
C ASN A 337 1.91 -28.29 4.54
N VAL A 338 2.79 -27.36 4.17
CA VAL A 338 2.44 -26.27 3.26
C VAL A 338 3.55 -26.09 2.23
N ARG A 339 3.19 -26.16 0.94
CA ARG A 339 4.09 -25.89 -0.17
C ARG A 339 3.56 -24.71 -0.97
N PHE A 340 4.46 -23.79 -1.28
CA PHE A 340 4.20 -22.60 -2.06
C PHE A 340 5.22 -22.48 -3.18
N ARG A 341 4.71 -22.23 -4.40
CA ARG A 341 5.49 -21.87 -5.58
C ARG A 341 4.83 -20.65 -6.20
N GLY A 342 5.60 -19.61 -6.47
CA GLY A 342 5.05 -18.37 -7.01
C GLY A 342 6.00 -17.74 -8.00
N ARG A 343 5.50 -17.39 -9.18
CA ARG A 343 6.24 -16.67 -10.22
C ARG A 343 5.54 -15.35 -10.49
N ARG A 344 6.28 -14.25 -10.37
CA ARG A 344 5.82 -12.90 -10.76
C ARG A 344 6.37 -12.55 -12.14
N ILE A 345 5.49 -12.20 -13.06
CA ILE A 345 5.84 -11.95 -14.47
C ILE A 345 5.65 -10.47 -14.82
N TYR A 346 6.59 -9.88 -15.57
CA TYR A 346 6.39 -8.58 -16.21
C TYR A 346 5.40 -8.73 -17.36
N THR A 347 4.45 -7.81 -17.46
CA THR A 347 3.54 -7.69 -18.60
C THR A 347 3.49 -6.22 -19.04
N ASN A 348 3.08 -5.95 -20.27
CA ASN A 348 2.93 -4.61 -20.83
C ASN A 348 1.64 -3.91 -20.39
N LYS A 349 1.34 -4.02 -19.08
CA LYS A 349 0.22 -3.38 -18.40
C LYS A 349 0.74 -2.47 -17.30
N PRO A 350 -0.04 -1.47 -16.87
CA PRO A 350 0.30 -0.66 -15.70
C PRO A 350 0.74 -1.51 -14.52
N ALA A 351 1.83 -1.11 -13.88
CA ALA A 351 2.39 -1.85 -12.76
C ALA A 351 1.33 -2.07 -11.67
N CYS A 352 1.26 -3.30 -11.16
CA CYS A 352 0.49 -3.59 -9.96
C CYS A 352 1.31 -3.26 -8.71
N GLY A 353 0.64 -3.10 -7.58
CA GLY A 353 1.24 -2.61 -6.36
C GLY A 353 0.52 -3.09 -5.12
N ALA A 354 0.50 -2.24 -4.11
CA ALA A 354 -0.14 -2.54 -2.85
C ALA A 354 -1.63 -2.21 -2.88
N MET A 355 -2.49 -3.18 -2.58
CA MET A 355 -3.92 -2.95 -2.33
C MET A 355 -4.34 -3.60 -1.01
N ARG A 356 -5.26 -2.97 -0.28
CA ARG A 356 -5.78 -3.40 1.04
C ARG A 356 -5.90 -4.93 1.17
N GLY A 357 -5.21 -5.51 2.15
CA GLY A 357 -5.02 -6.97 2.24
C GLY A 357 -3.90 -7.49 1.32
N LEU A 358 -2.80 -6.73 1.23
CA LEU A 358 -1.65 -6.92 0.34
C LEU A 358 -1.19 -8.39 0.30
N GLY A 359 -1.34 -9.04 -0.86
CA GLY A 359 -0.97 -10.45 -1.08
C GLY A 359 -1.79 -11.49 -0.30
N GLY A 360 -2.65 -11.08 0.64
CA GLY A 360 -3.43 -12.02 1.46
C GLY A 360 -4.79 -12.38 0.90
N MET A 361 -5.40 -11.51 0.09
CA MET A 361 -6.79 -11.70 -0.36
C MET A 361 -6.93 -12.79 -1.43
N GLN A 362 -6.04 -12.81 -2.42
CA GLN A 362 -6.09 -13.80 -3.51
C GLN A 362 -5.92 -15.25 -3.01
N PRO A 363 -4.86 -15.60 -2.26
CA PRO A 363 -4.72 -16.96 -1.72
C PRO A 363 -5.82 -17.30 -0.71
N ARG A 364 -6.30 -16.32 0.06
CA ARG A 364 -7.40 -16.55 0.99
C ARG A 364 -8.71 -16.87 0.26
N PHE A 365 -9.03 -16.16 -0.79
CA PHE A 365 -10.20 -16.46 -1.62
C PHE A 365 -10.13 -17.87 -2.19
N ALA A 366 -8.97 -18.27 -2.72
CA ALA A 366 -8.76 -19.62 -3.22
C ALA A 366 -8.95 -20.67 -2.11
N LEU A 367 -8.27 -20.51 -0.96
CA LEU A 367 -8.34 -21.46 0.14
C LEU A 367 -9.74 -21.57 0.75
N GLU A 368 -10.44 -20.46 1.01
CA GLU A 368 -11.81 -20.52 1.57
C GLU A 368 -12.79 -21.23 0.63
N THR A 369 -12.64 -21.04 -0.69
CA THR A 369 -13.43 -21.75 -1.70
C THR A 369 -13.17 -23.27 -1.62
N MET A 370 -11.90 -23.67 -1.51
CA MET A 370 -11.53 -25.08 -1.39
C MET A 370 -12.09 -25.71 -0.12
N LEU A 371 -12.02 -25.01 1.01
CA LEU A 371 -12.50 -25.52 2.30
C LEU A 371 -14.02 -25.72 2.32
N ASP A 372 -14.79 -24.81 1.72
CA ASP A 372 -16.25 -24.97 1.60
C ASP A 372 -16.61 -26.19 0.76
N GLU A 373 -15.96 -26.36 -0.39
CA GLU A 373 -16.23 -27.50 -1.28
C GLU A 373 -15.78 -28.84 -0.68
N ILE A 374 -14.62 -28.87 -0.01
CA ILE A 374 -14.16 -30.06 0.70
C ILE A 374 -15.17 -30.43 1.79
N ALA A 375 -15.63 -29.46 2.59
CA ALA A 375 -16.62 -29.71 3.64
C ALA A 375 -17.86 -30.40 3.06
N LEU A 376 -18.41 -29.86 1.97
CA LEU A 376 -19.57 -30.45 1.29
C LEU A 376 -19.29 -31.86 0.76
N LYS A 377 -18.11 -32.12 0.17
CA LYS A 377 -17.72 -33.43 -0.34
C LYS A 377 -17.65 -34.51 0.74
N ILE A 378 -17.22 -34.15 1.95
CA ILE A 378 -17.12 -35.09 3.08
C ILE A 378 -18.39 -35.11 3.95
N GLY A 379 -19.47 -34.44 3.55
CA GLY A 379 -20.72 -34.39 4.30
C GLY A 379 -20.64 -33.56 5.60
N MET A 380 -19.73 -32.58 5.66
CA MET A 380 -19.54 -31.67 6.79
C MET A 380 -20.01 -30.26 6.43
N SER A 381 -20.54 -29.50 7.39
CA SER A 381 -20.82 -28.09 7.14
C SER A 381 -19.51 -27.28 7.01
N PRO A 382 -19.43 -26.26 6.13
CA PRO A 382 -18.24 -25.42 6.04
C PRO A 382 -17.86 -24.74 7.36
N TYR A 383 -18.86 -24.37 8.17
CA TYR A 383 -18.65 -23.86 9.53
C TYR A 383 -17.91 -24.87 10.41
N GLU A 384 -18.36 -26.12 10.46
CA GLU A 384 -17.73 -27.15 11.31
C GLU A 384 -16.29 -27.43 10.89
N LEU A 385 -16.03 -27.54 9.59
CA LEU A 385 -14.68 -27.74 9.07
C LEU A 385 -13.75 -26.59 9.48
N LYS A 386 -14.20 -25.34 9.28
CA LYS A 386 -13.42 -24.14 9.64
C LYS A 386 -13.18 -24.04 11.15
N ARG A 387 -14.20 -24.36 11.95
CA ARG A 387 -14.13 -24.32 13.41
C ARG A 387 -13.19 -25.38 13.98
N LYS A 388 -13.24 -26.61 13.45
CA LYS A 388 -12.31 -27.71 13.83
C LYS A 388 -10.85 -27.33 13.57
N ASN A 389 -10.59 -26.70 12.43
CA ASN A 389 -9.24 -26.33 12.01
C ASN A 389 -8.78 -24.97 12.53
N ALA A 390 -9.61 -24.19 13.22
CA ALA A 390 -9.27 -22.85 13.69
C ALA A 390 -8.10 -22.84 14.69
N VAL A 391 -7.17 -21.91 14.51
CA VAL A 391 -6.06 -21.66 15.45
C VAL A 391 -6.53 -21.07 16.78
N GLU A 392 -5.72 -21.31 17.81
CA GLU A 392 -5.88 -20.77 19.16
C GLU A 392 -4.67 -19.89 19.52
N SER A 393 -4.82 -19.08 20.56
CA SER A 393 -3.69 -18.32 21.13
C SER A 393 -2.55 -19.28 21.52
N GLY A 394 -1.31 -18.91 21.21
CA GLY A 394 -0.13 -19.75 21.40
C GLY A 394 0.18 -20.70 20.24
N HIS A 395 -0.69 -20.81 19.22
CA HIS A 395 -0.36 -21.58 18.03
C HIS A 395 0.87 -21.02 17.31
N ILE A 396 1.77 -21.91 16.89
CA ILE A 396 2.94 -21.59 16.07
C ILE A 396 2.70 -22.20 14.69
N THR A 397 2.71 -21.35 13.66
CA THR A 397 2.53 -21.80 12.27
C THR A 397 3.77 -22.55 11.76
N ALA A 398 3.64 -23.26 10.64
CA ALA A 398 4.78 -23.88 9.98
C ALA A 398 5.90 -22.88 9.59
N LEU A 399 5.54 -21.60 9.39
CA LEU A 399 6.46 -20.46 9.19
C LEU A 399 7.09 -19.92 10.48
N ASN A 400 6.88 -20.58 11.61
CA ASN A 400 7.32 -20.16 12.94
C ASN A 400 6.73 -18.80 13.41
N ASN A 401 5.55 -18.44 12.91
CA ASN A 401 4.84 -17.25 13.41
C ASN A 401 4.02 -17.62 14.66
N LEU A 402 4.28 -16.91 15.76
CA LEU A 402 3.51 -17.05 17.00
C LEU A 402 2.19 -16.27 16.91
N VAL A 403 1.08 -16.98 16.99
CA VAL A 403 -0.26 -16.40 17.18
C VAL A 403 -0.41 -15.99 18.65
N ARG A 404 0.01 -14.77 18.99
CA ARG A 404 -0.04 -14.27 20.37
C ARG A 404 -1.45 -14.27 20.95
N HIS A 405 -2.45 -13.95 20.14
CA HIS A 405 -3.85 -13.92 20.53
C HIS A 405 -4.74 -14.29 19.34
N SER A 406 -5.75 -15.12 19.59
CA SER A 406 -6.79 -15.49 18.61
C SER A 406 -8.14 -15.65 19.30
N GLU A 407 -9.13 -14.92 18.78
CA GLU A 407 -10.56 -15.09 19.09
C GLU A 407 -11.31 -15.63 17.86
N TYR A 408 -10.60 -16.26 16.92
CA TYR A 408 -11.18 -16.64 15.63
C TYR A 408 -12.37 -17.60 15.76
N LYS A 409 -12.27 -18.62 16.63
CA LYS A 409 -13.40 -19.52 16.94
C LYS A 409 -14.60 -18.75 17.46
N LYS A 410 -14.38 -17.81 18.40
CA LYS A 410 -15.45 -16.96 18.94
C LYS A 410 -16.08 -16.08 17.86
N CYS A 411 -15.30 -15.54 16.93
CA CYS A 411 -15.82 -14.80 15.79
C CYS A 411 -16.70 -15.68 14.89
N LEU A 412 -16.25 -16.89 14.55
CA LEU A 412 -17.03 -17.86 13.77
C LEU A 412 -18.35 -18.22 14.46
N ASP A 413 -18.29 -18.61 15.74
CA ASP A 413 -19.47 -19.00 16.54
C ASP A 413 -20.50 -17.87 16.61
N ASN A 414 -20.03 -16.64 16.83
CA ASN A 414 -20.90 -15.46 16.89
C ASN A 414 -21.55 -15.13 15.55
N VAL A 415 -20.80 -15.17 14.44
CA VAL A 415 -21.35 -14.89 13.11
C VAL A 415 -22.33 -15.97 12.69
N ALA A 416 -22.00 -17.25 12.91
CA ALA A 416 -22.90 -18.36 12.61
C ALA A 416 -24.22 -18.25 13.40
N LYS A 417 -24.14 -18.00 14.71
CA LYS A 417 -25.32 -17.80 15.57
C LYS A 417 -26.16 -16.60 15.14
N ARG A 418 -25.54 -15.41 14.96
CA ARG A 418 -26.27 -14.17 14.66
C ARG A 418 -26.91 -14.16 13.27
N SER A 419 -26.34 -14.89 12.32
CA SER A 419 -26.88 -14.97 10.96
C SER A 419 -27.88 -16.13 10.77
N GLY A 420 -27.98 -17.05 11.73
CA GLY A 420 -28.71 -18.32 11.58
C GLY A 420 -28.08 -19.20 10.50
N TYR A 421 -26.76 -19.22 10.40
CA TYR A 421 -26.05 -19.87 9.28
C TYR A 421 -26.36 -21.37 9.22
N LEU A 422 -26.33 -22.05 10.37
CA LEU A 422 -26.49 -23.51 10.42
C LEU A 422 -27.87 -23.97 9.96
N GLU A 423 -28.91 -23.19 10.23
CA GLU A 423 -30.28 -23.50 9.82
C GLU A 423 -30.56 -23.09 8.35
N ARG A 424 -29.85 -22.07 7.86
CA ARG A 424 -30.11 -21.43 6.55
C ARG A 424 -29.23 -21.95 5.42
N HIS A 425 -28.05 -22.46 5.73
CA HIS A 425 -27.12 -22.96 4.72
C HIS A 425 -27.70 -24.17 4.00
N GLY A 426 -27.90 -24.06 2.68
CA GLY A 426 -28.51 -25.11 1.86
C GLY A 426 -30.04 -25.19 1.90
N THR A 427 -30.72 -24.32 2.66
CA THR A 427 -32.19 -24.36 2.83
C THR A 427 -32.93 -23.13 2.28
N LEU A 428 -32.18 -22.14 1.78
CA LEU A 428 -32.76 -20.93 1.17
C LEU A 428 -33.38 -21.22 -0.21
N PRO A 429 -34.39 -20.43 -0.65
CA PRO A 429 -35.03 -20.63 -1.94
C PRO A 429 -34.07 -20.39 -3.10
N PHE A 430 -34.42 -20.91 -4.28
CA PHE A 430 -33.66 -20.73 -5.51
C PHE A 430 -33.24 -19.26 -5.74
N GLY A 431 -31.98 -19.07 -6.13
CA GLY A 431 -31.39 -17.74 -6.34
C GLY A 431 -30.90 -17.05 -5.06
N ARG A 432 -30.98 -17.70 -3.88
CA ARG A 432 -30.46 -17.17 -2.61
C ARG A 432 -29.52 -18.16 -1.94
N GLY A 433 -28.44 -17.64 -1.35
CA GLY A 433 -27.47 -18.42 -0.60
C GLY A 433 -26.94 -17.64 0.60
N ILE A 434 -26.28 -18.35 1.50
CA ILE A 434 -25.50 -17.76 2.60
C ILE A 434 -24.14 -18.45 2.62
N GLY A 435 -23.08 -17.66 2.65
CA GLY A 435 -21.69 -18.15 2.74
C GLY A 435 -21.03 -17.64 4.00
N LEU A 436 -19.96 -18.33 4.42
CA LEU A 436 -19.15 -17.96 5.57
C LEU A 436 -17.68 -18.08 5.17
N ALA A 437 -16.86 -17.09 5.47
CA ALA A 437 -15.42 -17.13 5.19
C ALA A 437 -14.60 -16.64 6.39
N GLY A 438 -13.46 -17.29 6.60
CA GLY A 438 -12.41 -16.89 7.51
C GLY A 438 -11.39 -15.97 6.85
N ALA A 439 -10.88 -15.00 7.59
CA ALA A 439 -9.74 -14.21 7.13
C ALA A 439 -8.94 -13.68 8.33
N HIS A 440 -7.67 -13.40 8.09
CA HIS A 440 -6.81 -12.67 9.00
C HIS A 440 -5.88 -11.76 8.18
N TYR A 441 -5.21 -10.83 8.85
CA TYR A 441 -4.13 -10.06 8.23
C TYR A 441 -3.15 -9.57 9.31
N SER A 442 -1.92 -9.25 8.92
CA SER A 442 -0.92 -8.72 9.85
C SER A 442 -1.27 -7.31 10.33
N SER A 443 -0.84 -6.97 11.54
CA SER A 443 -0.89 -5.59 12.09
C SER A 443 0.52 -4.97 12.06
N GLY A 444 1.06 -4.86 10.85
CA GLY A 444 2.41 -4.42 10.54
C GLY A 444 3.34 -5.56 10.11
N THR A 445 4.24 -5.23 9.20
CA THR A 445 5.39 -6.09 8.87
C THR A 445 6.47 -5.92 9.94
N SER A 446 7.08 -7.03 10.35
CA SER A 446 8.24 -7.03 11.24
C SER A 446 9.52 -6.56 10.55
N TYR A 447 9.58 -6.62 9.22
CA TYR A 447 10.75 -6.25 8.44
C TYR A 447 10.54 -4.89 7.76
N THR A 448 11.57 -4.05 7.82
CA THR A 448 11.62 -2.75 7.16
C THR A 448 12.28 -2.88 5.78
N LEU A 449 11.76 -2.18 4.77
CA LEU A 449 12.32 -2.20 3.41
C LEU A 449 13.73 -1.59 3.34
N TYR A 450 13.98 -0.65 4.24
CA TYR A 450 15.29 -0.09 4.51
C TYR A 450 15.85 -0.81 5.72
N LEU A 451 16.96 -1.52 5.53
CA LEU A 451 17.78 -2.04 6.63
C LEU A 451 18.19 -0.85 7.49
N ALA A 452 17.52 -0.64 8.62
CA ALA A 452 17.68 0.58 9.40
C ALA A 452 17.80 0.25 10.88
N TYR A 453 18.78 0.89 11.50
CA TYR A 453 18.97 1.15 12.93
C TYR A 453 17.83 1.98 13.57
N LYS A 454 16.74 2.21 12.83
CA LYS A 454 15.65 3.13 13.21
C LYS A 454 14.48 2.36 13.79
N PRO A 455 13.75 2.94 14.75
CA PRO A 455 12.50 2.36 15.22
C PRO A 455 11.46 2.34 14.08
N HIS A 456 10.44 1.49 14.24
CA HIS A 456 9.31 1.40 13.32
C HIS A 456 8.53 2.70 13.23
N SER A 457 8.33 3.36 14.37
CA SER A 457 7.64 4.64 14.52
C SER A 457 8.29 5.41 15.65
N SER A 458 8.12 6.72 15.66
CA SER A 458 8.54 7.59 16.76
C SER A 458 7.44 8.62 17.02
N ALA A 459 7.37 9.11 18.25
CA ALA A 459 6.46 10.16 18.65
C ALA A 459 7.16 11.15 19.58
N ILE A 460 6.74 12.40 19.55
CA ILE A 460 7.14 13.43 20.50
C ILE A 460 5.86 13.97 21.11
N ILE A 461 5.80 14.07 22.43
CA ILE A 461 4.70 14.75 23.12
C ILE A 461 5.28 15.97 23.84
N ARG A 462 4.66 17.13 23.61
CA ARG A 462 4.94 18.37 24.31
C ARG A 462 3.72 18.74 25.15
N VAL A 463 3.94 18.92 26.44
CA VAL A 463 2.95 19.47 27.37
C VAL A 463 3.25 20.96 27.55
N ASP A 464 2.22 21.77 27.44
CA ASP A 464 2.27 23.21 27.55
C ASP A 464 1.17 23.69 28.51
N THR A 465 1.47 24.68 29.34
CA THR A 465 0.54 25.19 30.34
C THR A 465 -0.59 26.01 29.72
N GLU A 466 -0.37 26.59 28.55
CA GLU A 466 -1.30 27.48 27.87
C GLU A 466 -2.02 26.79 26.71
N SER A 467 -1.35 25.86 26.02
CA SER A 467 -1.86 25.23 24.78
C SER A 467 -2.19 23.74 24.87
N GLY A 468 -2.30 23.18 26.08
CA GLY A 468 -2.59 21.75 26.27
C GLY A 468 -1.45 20.85 25.82
N VAL A 469 -1.77 19.71 25.20
CA VAL A 469 -0.78 18.67 24.84
C VAL A 469 -0.68 18.48 23.34
N SER A 470 0.49 18.73 22.78
CA SER A 470 0.80 18.49 21.36
C SER A 470 1.46 17.12 21.16
N VAL A 471 0.91 16.29 20.29
CA VAL A 471 1.48 15.00 19.87
C VAL A 471 1.96 15.11 18.43
N TYR A 472 3.26 14.91 18.22
CA TYR A 472 3.89 14.90 16.90
C TYR A 472 4.23 13.46 16.51
N CYS A 473 3.69 12.98 15.40
CA CYS A 473 4.00 11.65 14.87
C CYS A 473 4.04 11.63 13.34
N GLY A 474 4.94 10.85 12.76
CA GLY A 474 5.10 10.81 11.29
C GLY A 474 4.02 10.03 10.53
N ALA A 475 3.03 9.48 11.23
CA ALA A 475 1.97 8.66 10.63
C ALA A 475 1.15 9.48 9.62
N ALA A 476 0.59 8.82 8.60
CA ALA A 476 -0.26 9.46 7.60
C ALA A 476 -1.74 9.06 7.81
N ASP A 477 -2.60 10.02 8.19
CA ASP A 477 -4.05 9.80 8.18
C ASP A 477 -4.58 9.96 6.74
N ILE A 478 -5.00 8.85 6.15
CA ILE A 478 -5.59 8.80 4.81
C ILE A 478 -7.10 8.60 4.85
N GLY A 479 -7.73 8.96 5.97
CA GLY A 479 -9.15 8.79 6.22
C GLY A 479 -9.47 7.64 7.18
N GLN A 480 -8.51 6.79 7.54
CA GLN A 480 -8.72 5.71 8.51
C GLN A 480 -8.85 6.18 9.96
N GLY A 481 -8.42 7.41 10.27
CA GLY A 481 -8.54 7.98 11.62
C GLY A 481 -7.33 7.72 12.52
N SER A 482 -6.13 7.59 11.97
CA SER A 482 -4.93 7.42 12.79
C SER A 482 -4.70 8.58 13.75
N ASP A 483 -5.00 9.81 13.35
CA ASP A 483 -4.76 10.97 14.22
C ASP A 483 -5.66 10.91 15.46
N MET A 484 -6.93 10.52 15.28
CA MET A 484 -7.84 10.25 16.39
C MET A 484 -7.29 9.14 17.28
N VAL A 485 -6.89 8.01 16.71
CA VAL A 485 -6.38 6.87 17.51
C VAL A 485 -5.13 7.27 18.31
N MET A 486 -4.17 7.99 17.71
CA MET A 486 -2.99 8.47 18.42
C MET A 486 -3.37 9.44 19.54
N GLY A 487 -4.32 10.35 19.28
CA GLY A 487 -4.80 11.27 20.30
C GLY A 487 -5.56 10.60 21.44
N MET A 488 -6.34 9.55 21.16
CA MET A 488 -7.03 8.77 22.18
C MET A 488 -6.05 8.00 23.07
N ILE A 489 -5.00 7.42 22.47
CA ILE A 489 -3.93 6.75 23.22
C ILE A 489 -3.22 7.77 24.13
N ALA A 490 -2.81 8.93 23.60
CA ALA A 490 -2.16 9.97 24.39
C ALA A 490 -3.07 10.46 25.54
N ALA A 491 -4.34 10.76 25.27
CA ALA A 491 -5.31 11.22 26.26
C ALA A 491 -5.51 10.22 27.39
N GLU A 492 -5.73 8.94 27.05
CA GLU A 492 -5.93 7.88 28.03
C GLU A 492 -4.68 7.68 28.89
N THR A 493 -3.51 7.63 28.26
CA THR A 493 -2.26 7.40 28.98
C THR A 493 -1.93 8.58 29.91
N LEU A 494 -2.13 9.83 29.47
CA LEU A 494 -1.87 11.02 30.29
C LEU A 494 -2.97 11.30 31.33
N GLY A 495 -4.15 10.69 31.19
CA GLY A 495 -5.28 10.92 32.08
C GLY A 495 -5.96 12.29 31.90
N ILE A 496 -5.95 12.83 30.68
CA ILE A 496 -6.55 14.14 30.36
C ILE A 496 -7.64 14.02 29.27
N PRO A 497 -8.54 15.00 29.14
CA PRO A 497 -9.56 14.99 28.09
C PRO A 497 -8.96 14.91 26.68
N TYR A 498 -9.60 14.14 25.79
CA TYR A 498 -9.20 14.08 24.37
C TYR A 498 -9.26 15.45 23.67
N THR A 499 -10.10 16.37 24.15
CA THR A 499 -10.21 17.75 23.64
C THR A 499 -8.93 18.56 23.82
N ASP A 500 -8.10 18.21 24.79
CA ASP A 500 -6.88 18.95 25.16
C ASP A 500 -5.64 18.42 24.43
N ILE A 501 -5.83 17.43 23.55
CA ILE A 501 -4.78 16.88 22.69
C ILE A 501 -4.80 17.60 21.33
N HIS A 502 -3.63 17.95 20.80
CA HIS A 502 -3.45 18.46 19.44
C HIS A 502 -2.52 17.53 18.67
N ILE A 503 -2.93 17.05 17.50
CA ILE A 503 -2.15 16.11 16.68
C ILE A 503 -1.48 16.85 15.54
N TYR A 504 -0.19 16.64 15.40
CA TYR A 504 0.60 17.08 14.25
C TYR A 504 1.18 15.84 13.57
N SER A 505 0.69 15.58 12.36
CA SER A 505 1.05 14.38 11.59
C SER A 505 1.47 14.73 10.16
N GLY A 506 2.13 13.79 9.47
CA GLY A 506 2.37 13.90 8.02
C GLY A 506 3.32 15.01 7.55
N ASP A 507 4.21 15.54 8.40
CA ASP A 507 5.16 16.59 8.01
C ASP A 507 6.60 16.24 8.41
N THR A 508 7.45 15.94 7.42
CA THR A 508 8.83 15.49 7.68
C THR A 508 9.74 16.58 8.23
N GLY A 509 9.29 17.84 8.26
CA GLY A 509 10.01 18.95 8.87
C GLY A 509 9.71 19.16 10.36
N THR A 510 8.59 18.66 10.87
CA THR A 510 8.12 18.92 12.24
C THR A 510 7.82 17.64 13.03
N THR A 511 7.53 16.54 12.35
CA THR A 511 7.18 15.26 12.97
C THR A 511 8.32 14.26 12.88
N PRO A 512 8.45 13.35 13.87
CA PRO A 512 9.50 12.34 13.86
C PRO A 512 9.22 11.24 12.81
N PHE A 513 10.23 10.39 12.60
CA PHE A 513 10.18 9.32 11.61
C PHE A 513 9.02 8.34 11.82
N ASP A 514 8.35 7.99 10.73
CA ASP A 514 7.43 6.85 10.63
C ASP A 514 7.57 6.19 9.25
N LEU A 515 7.46 4.87 9.19
CA LEU A 515 7.58 4.13 7.92
C LEU A 515 6.46 4.48 6.92
N GLY A 516 5.30 4.92 7.40
CA GLY A 516 4.12 5.25 6.61
C GLY A 516 2.92 4.36 6.91
N THR A 517 1.82 4.65 6.24
CA THR A 517 0.53 4.00 6.43
C THR A 517 0.36 2.84 5.45
N PHE A 518 0.82 1.65 5.85
CA PHE A 518 0.67 0.39 5.11
C PHE A 518 0.62 -0.83 6.05
N SER A 519 0.22 -2.00 5.54
CA SER A 519 0.17 -3.27 6.29
C SER A 519 -0.54 -3.20 7.65
N SER A 520 -1.53 -2.31 7.80
CA SER A 520 -2.28 -2.11 9.04
C SER A 520 -1.41 -1.83 10.28
N ARG A 521 -0.24 -1.20 10.10
CA ARG A 521 0.76 -1.05 11.17
C ARG A 521 0.50 0.08 12.16
N VAL A 522 -0.17 1.15 11.72
CA VAL A 522 -0.12 2.47 12.39
C VAL A 522 -0.61 2.41 13.83
N THR A 523 -1.77 1.80 14.09
CA THR A 523 -2.32 1.67 15.44
C THR A 523 -1.37 0.96 16.40
N VAL A 524 -0.68 -0.09 15.94
CA VAL A 524 0.23 -0.85 16.80
C VAL A 524 1.56 -0.12 16.95
N ALA A 525 2.22 0.19 15.84
CA ALA A 525 3.58 0.71 15.88
C ALA A 525 3.65 2.17 16.34
N CYS A 526 2.82 3.05 15.77
CA CYS A 526 2.78 4.45 16.18
C CYS A 526 2.04 4.61 17.52
N GLY A 527 1.02 3.79 17.78
CA GLY A 527 0.31 3.79 19.06
C GLY A 527 1.22 3.48 20.23
N HIS A 528 2.05 2.43 20.16
CA HIS A 528 3.04 2.17 21.21
C HIS A 528 4.06 3.32 21.34
N ALA A 529 4.52 3.92 20.24
CA ALA A 529 5.44 5.05 20.32
C ALA A 529 4.82 6.27 21.04
N VAL A 530 3.53 6.53 20.84
CA VAL A 530 2.77 7.58 21.53
C VAL A 530 2.55 7.22 23.00
N GLU A 531 2.16 5.98 23.29
CA GLU A 531 2.00 5.48 24.66
C GLU A 531 3.31 5.58 25.45
N ASP A 532 4.43 5.12 24.88
CA ASP A 532 5.77 5.21 25.49
C ASP A 532 6.15 6.67 25.81
N ALA A 533 5.90 7.59 24.87
CA ALA A 533 6.16 9.02 25.07
C ALA A 533 5.29 9.63 26.19
N ALA A 534 4.01 9.24 26.26
CA ALA A 534 3.09 9.69 27.29
C ALA A 534 3.46 9.12 28.68
N LEU A 535 3.82 7.84 28.78
CA LEU A 535 4.29 7.22 30.01
C LEU A 535 5.57 7.89 30.54
N ALA A 536 6.49 8.26 29.65
CA ALA A 536 7.71 8.98 30.02
C ALA A 536 7.41 10.38 30.59
N ILE A 537 6.36 11.05 30.12
CA ILE A 537 5.88 12.32 30.69
C ILE A 537 5.27 12.08 32.08
N ASN A 538 4.39 11.09 32.21
CA ASN A 538 3.78 10.76 33.50
C ASN A 538 4.83 10.44 34.57
N GLN A 539 5.88 9.71 34.23
CA GLN A 539 6.98 9.45 35.18
C GLN A 539 7.63 10.73 35.69
N LYS A 540 7.83 11.73 34.82
CA LYS A 540 8.37 13.04 35.23
C LYS A 540 7.38 13.82 36.08
N LEU A 541 6.10 13.84 35.68
CA LEU A 541 5.04 14.57 36.40
C LEU A 541 4.77 13.96 37.78
N PHE A 542 4.68 12.63 37.89
CA PHE A 542 4.48 11.96 39.17
C PHE A 542 5.61 12.23 40.15
N GLY A 543 6.86 12.37 39.69
CA GLY A 543 7.96 12.80 40.55
C GLY A 543 7.73 14.19 41.16
N VAL A 544 7.22 15.14 40.37
CA VAL A 544 6.89 16.50 40.83
C VAL A 544 5.67 16.50 41.75
N VAL A 545 4.62 15.77 41.37
CA VAL A 545 3.38 15.66 42.14
C VAL A 545 3.61 14.99 43.49
N ALA A 546 4.42 13.92 43.55
CA ALA A 546 4.80 13.29 44.80
C ALA A 546 5.44 14.29 45.76
N VAL A 547 6.42 15.08 45.31
CA VAL A 547 7.03 16.13 46.14
C VAL A 547 5.99 17.17 46.60
N SER A 548 5.03 17.52 45.75
CA SER A 548 3.99 18.50 46.08
C SER A 548 2.92 17.97 47.04
N LEU A 549 2.66 16.66 47.07
CA LEU A 549 1.63 16.04 47.90
C LEU A 549 2.18 15.53 49.25
N GLY A 550 3.51 15.51 49.43
CA GLY A 550 4.18 14.94 50.60
C GLY A 550 4.33 13.42 50.49
#